data_AF-A0A388Q9F0-F1
#
_entry.id   AF-A0A388Q9F0-F1
#
_cell.length_a   1.000
_cell.length_b   1.000
_cell.length_c   1.000
_cell.angle_alpha   90.00
_cell.angle_beta   90.00
_cell.angle_gamma   90.00
#
_symmetry.space_group_name_H-M   'P 1'
#
loop_
_entity.id
_entity.type
_entity.pdbx_description
1 polymer ?
#
loop_
_entity_poly.entity_id
_entity_poly.type
_entity_poly.pdbx_seq_one_letter_code
_entity_poly.pdbx_strand_id
1 'polypeptide(L)'
;MNCPLTRAEYDIFVAELVKAERIALREFEADIASGVRAGPDKFFESCLPVEIIAERGLESLAYGPMRAVGLRDPHTGRRPYAVVQLRQDNLAGSLYNLVGFQTNLTFSEQQRVLRLIPGLAHARFARYGMLHRNTFINSPRTLLPTLQAQQRADIFFAGQITGVEGYMGNVATGLMAGINAARLLAGEELLTLPATTMLGALCWYVTHADPDNFQPMKANFGLLPALERAANGRDGGKRERFGAYAARSVNDLGVYLSASQFEAVDNGGGSNRITGALKQAAAPAAA
;
A
#
# COMPACT_ATOMS: atom_id res chain seq x y z
N MET A 1 -1.53 -0.42 20.85
CA MET A 1 -2.54 -0.02 21.86
C MET A 1 -3.88 0.14 21.18
N ASN A 2 -4.98 -0.14 21.87
CA ASN A 2 -6.33 0.03 21.32
C ASN A 2 -7.15 0.89 22.28
N CYS A 3 -7.73 1.97 21.78
CA CYS A 3 -8.64 2.84 22.51
C CYS A 3 -10.08 2.49 22.07
N PRO A 4 -10.82 1.68 22.84
CA PRO A 4 -12.20 1.34 22.49
C PRO A 4 -13.12 2.54 22.68
N LEU A 5 -14.11 2.68 21.80
CA LEU A 5 -15.18 3.66 21.93
C LEU A 5 -16.53 2.94 22.06
N THR A 6 -17.37 3.44 22.95
CA THR A 6 -18.81 3.20 22.95
C THR A 6 -19.48 3.90 21.78
N ARG A 7 -20.76 3.57 21.51
CA ARG A 7 -21.53 4.25 20.46
C ARG A 7 -21.63 5.76 20.71
N ALA A 8 -21.92 6.16 21.95
CA ALA A 8 -22.07 7.57 22.30
C ALA A 8 -20.77 8.36 22.14
N GLU A 9 -19.63 7.83 22.60
CA GLU A 9 -18.32 8.46 22.42
C GLU A 9 -17.95 8.58 20.93
N TYR A 10 -18.26 7.54 20.14
CA TYR A 10 -18.04 7.58 18.70
C TYR A 10 -18.89 8.65 18.02
N ASP A 11 -20.20 8.69 18.32
CA ASP A 11 -21.10 9.66 17.69
C ASP A 11 -20.67 11.12 18.01
N ILE A 12 -20.22 11.38 19.25
CA ILE A 12 -19.63 12.67 19.63
C ILE A 12 -18.34 12.93 18.85
N PHE A 13 -17.43 11.95 18.78
CA PHE A 13 -16.17 12.08 18.06
C PHE A 13 -16.39 12.42 16.58
N VAL A 14 -17.30 11.71 15.89
CA VAL A 14 -17.64 11.97 14.49
C VAL A 14 -18.24 13.36 14.31
N ALA A 15 -19.19 13.75 15.17
CA ALA A 15 -19.83 15.06 15.09
C ALA A 15 -18.82 16.20 15.25
N GLU A 16 -17.87 16.08 16.18
CA GLU A 16 -16.84 17.08 16.41
C GLU A 16 -15.75 17.08 15.34
N LEU A 17 -15.46 15.92 14.75
CA LEU A 17 -14.51 15.77 13.66
C LEU A 17 -15.02 16.43 12.36
N VAL A 18 -16.31 16.27 12.04
CA VAL A 18 -16.92 16.89 10.85
C VAL A 18 -16.97 18.41 10.96
N LYS A 19 -17.17 18.95 12.16
CA LYS A 19 -17.20 20.40 12.42
C LYS A 19 -15.82 21.05 12.51
N ALA A 20 -14.76 20.25 12.59
CA ALA A 20 -13.43 20.74 12.90
C ALA A 20 -12.83 21.57 11.76
N GLU A 21 -12.14 22.64 12.12
CA GLU A 21 -11.50 23.53 11.14
C GLU A 21 -10.33 22.84 10.44
N ARG A 22 -10.25 23.06 9.12
CA ARG A 22 -9.23 22.51 8.23
C ARG A 22 -8.25 23.60 7.83
N ILE A 23 -7.02 23.20 7.58
CA ILE A 23 -6.05 24.07 6.92
C ILE A 23 -6.63 24.45 5.55
N ALA A 24 -6.66 25.75 5.26
CA ALA A 24 -7.17 26.25 3.99
C ALA A 24 -6.40 25.60 2.84
N LEU A 25 -7.14 24.82 2.05
CA LEU A 25 -6.66 24.21 0.83
C LEU A 25 -6.35 25.33 -0.16
N ARG A 26 -5.17 25.28 -0.80
CA ARG A 26 -4.88 26.20 -1.90
C ARG A 26 -5.85 25.93 -3.06
N GLU A 27 -6.05 26.87 -3.98
CA GLU A 27 -7.04 26.71 -5.08
C GLU A 27 -6.88 25.40 -5.88
N PHE A 28 -5.64 24.88 -6.00
CA PHE A 28 -5.36 23.61 -6.67
C PHE A 28 -5.59 22.34 -5.83
N GLU A 29 -6.00 22.48 -4.57
CA GLU A 29 -6.28 21.39 -3.63
C GLU A 29 -7.79 21.26 -3.33
N ALA A 30 -8.63 22.10 -3.95
CA ALA A 30 -10.08 22.14 -3.73
C ALA A 30 -10.78 20.78 -3.97
N ASP A 31 -10.24 19.94 -4.85
CA ASP A 31 -10.75 18.60 -5.17
C ASP A 31 -10.72 17.63 -3.96
N ILE A 32 -9.99 17.95 -2.89
CA ILE A 32 -9.99 17.15 -1.65
C ILE A 32 -11.36 17.23 -0.94
N ALA A 33 -12.06 18.37 -1.04
CA ALA A 33 -13.27 18.66 -0.27
C ALA A 33 -14.51 17.91 -0.75
N SER A 34 -14.60 17.54 -2.03
CA SER A 34 -15.74 16.77 -2.54
C SER A 34 -15.70 15.30 -2.12
N GLY A 35 -14.58 14.83 -1.57
CA GLY A 35 -14.19 13.44 -1.78
C GLY A 35 -14.15 13.13 -3.27
N VAL A 36 -13.63 11.96 -3.62
CA VAL A 36 -13.32 11.66 -5.02
C VAL A 36 -14.23 10.52 -5.41
N ARG A 37 -15.02 10.71 -6.48
CA ARG A 37 -16.01 9.72 -6.93
C ARG A 37 -15.24 8.46 -7.34
N ALA A 38 -15.67 7.30 -6.83
CA ALA A 38 -15.09 6.03 -7.25
C ALA A 38 -15.67 5.69 -8.63
N GLY A 39 -14.94 6.14 -9.66
CA GLY A 39 -15.31 6.22 -11.05
C GLY A 39 -14.95 7.60 -11.59
N PRO A 40 -14.50 7.68 -12.85
CA PRO A 40 -13.45 8.60 -13.35
C PRO A 40 -13.06 9.76 -12.41
N ASP A 41 -12.29 9.51 -11.35
CA ASP A 41 -11.88 10.56 -10.40
C ASP A 41 -10.64 10.15 -9.56
N LYS A 42 -9.81 11.14 -9.22
CA LYS A 42 -8.33 11.12 -9.10
C LYS A 42 -7.68 10.91 -7.71
N PHE A 43 -8.10 9.96 -6.85
CA PHE A 43 -7.36 9.67 -5.61
C PHE A 43 -7.51 8.23 -5.10
N PHE A 44 -6.46 7.75 -4.42
CA PHE A 44 -6.38 6.43 -3.76
C PHE A 44 -7.17 6.41 -2.43
N GLU A 45 -8.26 5.63 -2.35
CA GLU A 45 -9.19 5.59 -1.20
C GLU A 45 -8.55 5.30 0.17
N SER A 46 -7.39 4.62 0.21
CA SER A 46 -6.72 4.33 1.49
C SER A 46 -6.04 5.54 2.15
N CYS A 47 -5.97 6.69 1.46
CA CYS A 47 -5.23 7.88 1.92
C CYS A 47 -6.13 9.08 2.20
N LEU A 48 -7.46 8.91 2.21
CA LEU A 48 -8.39 10.00 2.47
C LEU A 48 -8.25 10.54 3.91
N PRO A 49 -8.32 11.87 4.12
CA PRO A 49 -8.35 12.45 5.45
C PRO A 49 -9.50 11.88 6.29
N VAL A 50 -9.25 11.65 7.58
CA VAL A 50 -10.22 11.04 8.50
C VAL A 50 -11.52 11.85 8.59
N GLU A 51 -11.43 13.18 8.51
CA GLU A 51 -12.57 14.09 8.48
C GLU A 51 -13.41 13.99 7.19
N ILE A 52 -12.79 13.70 6.04
CA ILE A 52 -13.52 13.46 4.78
C ILE A 52 -14.24 12.12 4.81
N ILE A 53 -13.62 11.09 5.42
CA ILE A 53 -14.28 9.80 5.62
C ILE A 53 -15.49 9.97 6.55
N ALA A 54 -15.37 10.77 7.61
CA ALA A 54 -16.46 11.06 8.54
C ALA A 54 -17.67 11.73 7.87
N GLU A 55 -17.43 12.65 6.92
CA GLU A 55 -18.48 13.33 6.16
C GLU A 55 -19.32 12.40 5.28
N ARG A 56 -18.74 11.28 4.82
CA ARG A 56 -19.44 10.32 3.95
C ARG A 56 -20.57 9.57 4.66
N GLY A 57 -20.58 9.60 5.99
CA GLY A 57 -21.64 9.00 6.78
C GLY A 57 -21.18 8.66 8.19
N LEU A 58 -22.14 8.61 9.11
CA LEU A 58 -21.88 8.41 10.54
C LEU A 58 -21.06 7.14 10.80
N GLU A 59 -21.33 6.03 10.11
CA GLU A 59 -20.66 4.75 10.37
C GLU A 59 -19.38 4.53 9.52
N SER A 60 -19.03 5.48 8.65
CA SER A 60 -17.92 5.32 7.69
C SER A 60 -16.59 5.02 8.38
N LEU A 61 -16.29 5.69 9.50
CA LEU A 61 -15.07 5.43 10.26
C LEU A 61 -15.07 4.05 10.94
N ALA A 62 -16.22 3.60 11.46
CA ALA A 62 -16.37 2.29 12.08
C ALA A 62 -16.20 1.11 11.11
N TYR A 63 -16.42 1.33 9.80
CA TYR A 63 -16.10 0.37 8.75
C TYR A 63 -14.70 0.54 8.15
N GLY A 64 -14.09 1.72 8.32
CA GLY A 64 -12.76 2.08 7.83
C GLY A 64 -11.69 2.07 8.93
N PRO A 65 -11.05 3.22 9.23
CA PRO A 65 -9.88 3.28 10.12
C PRO A 65 -10.18 2.95 11.58
N MET A 66 -11.45 2.99 12.02
CA MET A 66 -11.85 2.70 13.39
C MET A 66 -12.51 1.31 13.55
N ARG A 67 -12.27 0.40 12.61
CA ARG A 67 -12.90 -0.92 12.57
C ARG A 67 -12.47 -1.83 13.72
N ALA A 68 -13.44 -2.25 14.54
CA ALA A 68 -13.23 -3.11 15.71
C ALA A 68 -13.23 -4.63 15.44
N VAL A 69 -13.15 -5.07 14.18
CA VAL A 69 -13.27 -6.50 13.82
C VAL A 69 -12.07 -7.30 14.36
N GLY A 70 -12.37 -8.41 15.03
CA GLY A 70 -11.37 -9.28 15.64
C GLY A 70 -10.88 -8.81 17.01
N LEU A 71 -11.38 -7.69 17.53
CA LEU A 71 -11.05 -7.18 18.86
C LEU A 71 -12.18 -7.44 19.85
N ARG A 72 -11.80 -7.74 21.09
CA ARG A 72 -12.71 -7.88 22.23
C ARG A 72 -12.15 -7.02 23.36
N ASP A 73 -12.97 -6.12 23.87
CA ASP A 73 -12.59 -5.27 25.00
C ASP A 73 -12.50 -6.15 26.27
N PRO A 74 -11.34 -6.20 26.95
CA PRO A 74 -11.16 -7.02 28.15
C PRO A 74 -12.02 -6.57 29.34
N HIS A 75 -12.44 -5.30 29.39
CA HIS A 75 -13.24 -4.77 30.49
C HIS A 75 -14.71 -5.15 30.37
N THR A 76 -15.26 -5.12 29.15
CA THR A 76 -16.68 -5.41 28.89
C THR A 76 -16.92 -6.83 28.38
N GLY A 77 -15.87 -7.52 27.91
CA GLY A 77 -15.99 -8.81 27.23
C GLY A 77 -16.81 -8.73 25.93
N ARG A 78 -17.01 -7.54 25.36
CA ARG A 78 -17.78 -7.33 24.13
C ARG A 78 -16.90 -6.73 23.05
N ARG A 79 -17.34 -6.82 21.79
CA ARG A 79 -16.69 -6.07 20.71
C ARG A 79 -17.03 -4.58 20.93
N PRO A 80 -16.05 -3.66 20.98
CA PRO A 80 -16.34 -2.24 21.06
C PRO A 80 -17.06 -1.78 19.78
N TYR A 81 -17.76 -0.65 19.85
CA TYR A 81 -18.45 -0.12 18.67
C TYR A 81 -17.44 0.32 17.61
N ALA A 82 -16.42 1.06 18.04
CA ALA A 82 -15.29 1.49 17.22
C ALA A 82 -13.99 1.44 18.06
N VAL A 83 -12.83 1.51 17.40
CA VAL A 83 -11.52 1.49 18.06
C VAL A 83 -10.57 2.45 17.38
N VAL A 84 -9.80 3.23 18.15
CA VAL A 84 -8.62 3.90 17.62
C VAL A 84 -7.40 3.06 17.96
N GLN A 85 -6.62 2.70 16.94
CA GLN A 85 -5.42 1.91 17.14
C GLN A 85 -4.19 2.80 17.17
N LEU A 86 -3.32 2.57 18.14
CA LEU A 86 -2.02 3.21 18.25
C LEU A 86 -0.91 2.18 17.99
N ARG A 87 0.02 2.52 17.10
CA ARG A 87 1.22 1.72 16.81
C ARG A 87 2.44 2.40 17.41
N GLN A 88 3.27 1.61 18.09
CA GLN A 88 4.57 2.07 18.57
C GLN A 88 5.42 2.54 17.40
N ASP A 89 5.93 3.77 17.48
CA ASP A 89 6.70 4.40 16.41
C ASP A 89 8.21 4.27 16.64
N ASN A 90 8.66 4.38 17.90
CA ASN A 90 10.07 4.27 18.26
C ASN A 90 10.36 3.09 19.19
N LEU A 91 11.60 2.61 19.19
CA LEU A 91 12.01 1.46 20.00
C LEU A 91 11.79 1.68 21.50
N ALA A 92 12.01 2.91 21.98
CA ALA A 92 11.82 3.29 23.37
C ALA A 92 10.35 3.25 23.84
N GLY A 93 9.38 3.16 22.92
CA GLY A 93 7.96 3.15 23.26
C GLY A 93 7.46 4.47 23.83
N SER A 94 8.17 5.58 23.58
CA SER A 94 7.76 6.92 24.00
C SER A 94 6.93 7.65 22.95
N LEU A 95 6.88 7.14 21.72
CA LEU A 95 6.10 7.69 20.61
C LEU A 95 5.16 6.63 20.04
N TYR A 96 3.92 7.05 19.80
CA TYR A 96 2.88 6.23 19.19
C TYR A 96 2.15 7.01 18.11
N ASN A 97 1.91 6.37 16.97
CA ASN A 97 1.12 6.92 15.87
C ASN A 97 -0.31 6.40 15.91
N LEU A 98 -1.28 7.27 15.57
CA LEU A 98 -2.66 6.85 15.32
C LEU A 98 -2.75 6.21 13.92
N VAL A 99 -3.24 4.98 13.87
CA VAL A 99 -3.32 4.20 12.62
C VAL A 99 -4.52 4.66 11.80
N GLY A 100 -4.28 5.11 10.57
CA GLY A 100 -5.36 5.51 9.63
C GLY A 100 -5.97 6.87 9.90
N PHE A 101 -5.28 7.73 10.67
CA PHE A 101 -5.73 9.07 11.08
C PHE A 101 -4.95 10.18 10.34
N GLN A 102 -4.68 9.98 9.04
CA GLN A 102 -4.25 11.07 8.17
C GLN A 102 -5.30 12.20 8.17
N THR A 103 -4.87 13.45 8.21
CA THR A 103 -5.77 14.59 8.42
C THR A 103 -5.18 15.90 7.87
N ASN A 104 -6.06 16.82 7.48
CA ASN A 104 -5.77 18.21 7.14
C ASN A 104 -6.35 19.20 8.16
N LEU A 105 -6.78 18.74 9.34
CA LEU A 105 -7.24 19.62 10.41
C LEU A 105 -6.13 20.58 10.86
N THR A 106 -6.52 21.77 11.29
CA THR A 106 -5.57 22.68 11.97
C THR A 106 -5.03 22.01 13.24
N PHE A 107 -3.84 22.39 13.69
CA PHE A 107 -3.22 21.73 14.86
C PHE A 107 -4.04 21.90 16.15
N SER A 108 -4.68 23.06 16.32
CA SER A 108 -5.60 23.30 17.44
C SER A 108 -6.76 22.31 17.42
N GLU A 109 -7.31 22.04 16.23
CA GLU A 109 -8.43 21.13 16.06
C GLU A 109 -8.03 19.67 16.17
N GLN A 110 -6.85 19.29 15.67
CA GLN A 110 -6.28 17.97 15.95
C GLN A 110 -6.16 17.74 17.46
N GLN A 111 -5.63 18.72 18.20
CA GLN A 111 -5.52 18.60 19.65
C GLN A 111 -6.89 18.49 20.33
N ARG A 112 -7.88 19.28 19.91
CA ARG A 112 -9.23 19.29 20.47
C ARG A 112 -9.95 17.97 20.22
N VAL A 113 -10.00 17.53 18.96
CA VAL A 113 -10.75 16.36 18.52
C VAL A 113 -10.10 15.06 18.98
N LEU A 114 -8.76 14.92 18.85
CA LEU A 114 -8.08 13.68 19.23
C LEU A 114 -8.11 13.42 20.74
N ARG A 115 -8.29 14.45 21.58
CA ARG A 115 -8.49 14.30 23.03
C ARG A 115 -9.86 13.73 23.41
N LEU A 116 -10.83 13.71 22.51
CA LEU A 116 -12.12 13.04 22.72
C LEU A 116 -11.98 11.51 22.70
N ILE A 117 -10.87 10.98 22.15
CA ILE A 117 -10.62 9.55 22.11
C ILE A 117 -10.32 9.03 23.53
N PRO A 118 -11.02 7.99 24.01
CA PRO A 118 -10.76 7.40 25.32
C PRO A 118 -9.29 7.01 25.50
N GLY A 119 -8.71 7.44 26.62
CA GLY A 119 -7.28 7.27 26.91
C GLY A 119 -6.35 8.36 26.36
N LEU A 120 -6.84 9.26 25.49
CA LEU A 120 -6.05 10.35 24.92
C LEU A 120 -6.41 11.74 25.45
N ALA A 121 -7.31 11.86 26.43
CA ALA A 121 -7.76 13.14 27.00
C ALA A 121 -6.60 14.06 27.46
N HIS A 122 -5.52 13.47 27.96
CA HIS A 122 -4.31 14.18 28.41
C HIS A 122 -3.09 13.91 27.52
N ALA A 123 -3.30 13.43 26.29
CA ALA A 123 -2.22 13.15 25.37
C ALA A 123 -1.40 14.42 25.07
N ARG A 124 -0.08 14.23 25.01
CA ARG A 124 0.88 15.21 24.51
C ARG A 124 1.22 14.84 23.08
N PHE A 125 0.93 15.74 22.14
CA PHE A 125 1.18 15.52 20.72
C PHE A 125 2.61 15.95 20.39
N ALA A 126 3.49 14.98 20.16
CA ALA A 126 4.88 15.25 19.75
C ALA A 126 4.96 15.75 18.30
N ARG A 127 4.01 15.33 17.45
CA ARG A 127 3.89 15.75 16.06
C ARG A 127 2.42 15.70 15.65
N TYR A 128 1.97 16.72 14.92
CA TYR A 128 0.64 16.77 14.33
C TYR A 128 0.64 16.16 12.93
N GLY A 129 -0.51 15.62 12.55
CA GLY A 129 -0.76 15.11 11.21
C GLY A 129 -0.73 16.22 10.17
N MET A 130 -0.26 15.87 8.98
CA MET A 130 -0.31 16.69 7.79
C MET A 130 -0.56 15.78 6.59
N LEU A 131 -1.21 16.32 5.56
CA LEU A 131 -1.22 15.70 4.25
C LEU A 131 -0.16 16.34 3.37
N HIS A 132 0.58 15.49 2.67
CA HIS A 132 1.61 15.91 1.74
C HIS A 132 1.16 15.57 0.32
N ARG A 133 1.37 16.53 -0.57
CA ARG A 133 1.20 16.29 -2.01
C ARG A 133 2.41 15.56 -2.54
N ASN A 134 2.16 14.45 -3.23
CA ASN A 134 3.17 13.71 -3.96
C ASN A 134 3.07 14.05 -5.46
N THR A 135 4.23 14.33 -6.07
CA THR A 135 4.34 14.45 -7.53
C THR A 135 4.73 13.10 -8.11
N PHE A 136 4.03 12.70 -9.18
CA PHE A 136 4.36 11.51 -9.97
C PHE A 136 4.15 11.82 -11.45
N ILE A 137 4.85 11.08 -12.32
CA ILE A 137 4.71 11.19 -13.77
C ILE A 137 3.56 10.30 -14.26
N ASN A 138 2.99 10.64 -15.42
CA ASN A 138 2.05 9.76 -16.11
C ASN A 138 2.83 8.58 -16.74
N SER A 139 3.19 7.61 -15.90
CA SER A 139 4.00 6.46 -16.27
C SER A 139 3.47 5.67 -17.46
N PRO A 140 2.14 5.46 -17.62
CA PRO A 140 1.63 4.79 -18.82
C PRO A 140 1.96 5.50 -20.14
N ARG A 141 2.12 6.83 -20.12
CA ARG A 141 2.52 7.62 -21.30
C ARG A 141 4.03 7.79 -21.47
N THR A 142 4.80 7.50 -20.43
CA THR A 142 6.19 7.97 -20.35
C THR A 142 7.20 6.86 -20.12
N LEU A 143 6.78 5.70 -19.62
CA LEU A 143 7.66 4.59 -19.25
C LEU A 143 7.36 3.31 -20.07
N LEU A 144 8.38 2.48 -20.20
CA LEU A 144 8.31 1.09 -20.65
C LEU A 144 8.25 0.14 -19.43
N PRO A 145 7.80 -1.12 -19.57
CA PRO A 145 7.81 -2.12 -18.49
C PRO A 145 9.18 -2.38 -17.84
N THR A 146 10.26 -2.10 -18.58
CA THR A 146 11.65 -2.12 -18.11
C THR A 146 12.00 -0.95 -17.18
N LEU A 147 11.05 -0.03 -16.95
CA LEU A 147 11.16 1.23 -16.24
C LEU A 147 12.01 2.32 -16.95
N GLN A 148 12.35 2.08 -18.22
CA GLN A 148 12.97 3.10 -19.07
C GLN A 148 11.97 4.18 -19.48
N ALA A 149 12.46 5.40 -19.68
CA ALA A 149 11.69 6.43 -20.36
C ALA A 149 11.52 6.08 -21.85
N GLN A 150 10.30 6.22 -22.37
CA GLN A 150 10.00 5.95 -23.79
C GLN A 150 10.82 6.83 -24.74
N GLN A 151 11.13 8.06 -24.33
CA GLN A 151 11.87 9.02 -25.16
C GLN A 151 13.41 8.89 -25.06
N ARG A 152 13.91 8.20 -24.02
CA ARG A 152 15.32 8.14 -23.65
C ARG A 152 15.61 6.79 -23.01
N ALA A 153 16.09 5.84 -23.81
CA ALA A 153 16.36 4.47 -23.36
C ALA A 153 17.45 4.39 -22.27
N ASP A 154 18.29 5.41 -22.11
CA ASP A 154 19.34 5.50 -21.09
C ASP A 154 18.84 6.07 -19.75
N ILE A 155 17.57 6.47 -19.64
CA ILE A 155 16.98 7.02 -18.41
C ILE A 155 15.98 6.03 -17.82
N PHE A 156 16.11 5.74 -16.53
CA PHE A 156 15.20 4.90 -15.76
C PHE A 156 14.53 5.69 -14.64
N PHE A 157 13.26 5.40 -14.38
CA PHE A 157 12.51 5.96 -13.26
C PHE A 157 12.04 4.85 -12.32
N ALA A 158 12.10 5.08 -11.02
CA ALA A 158 11.66 4.09 -10.02
C ALA A 158 11.10 4.76 -8.77
N GLY A 159 10.34 4.00 -7.98
CA GLY A 159 9.73 4.46 -6.75
C GLY A 159 8.57 5.41 -6.95
N GLN A 160 8.35 6.30 -5.96
CA GLN A 160 7.15 7.11 -5.88
C GLN A 160 6.89 7.98 -7.12
N ILE A 161 7.95 8.45 -7.78
CA ILE A 161 7.82 9.26 -8.99
C ILE A 161 7.10 8.51 -10.12
N THR A 162 7.16 7.18 -10.18
CA THR A 162 6.48 6.36 -11.19
C THR A 162 5.02 6.05 -10.86
N GLY A 163 4.52 6.52 -9.71
CA GLY A 163 3.19 6.14 -9.21
C GLY A 163 3.16 4.79 -8.49
N VAL A 164 4.31 4.24 -8.07
CA VAL A 164 4.33 3.12 -7.12
C VAL A 164 4.30 3.65 -5.69
N GLU A 165 3.47 3.05 -4.84
CA GLU A 165 3.29 3.47 -3.45
C GLU A 165 3.78 2.42 -2.44
N GLY A 166 4.31 2.93 -1.32
CA GLY A 166 4.82 2.12 -0.21
C GLY A 166 6.29 1.70 -0.36
N TYR A 167 7.00 1.69 0.77
CA TYR A 167 8.45 1.47 0.82
C TYR A 167 8.92 0.23 0.06
N MET A 168 8.21 -0.90 0.23
CA MET A 168 8.60 -2.16 -0.43
C MET A 168 8.45 -2.09 -1.96
N GLY A 169 7.40 -1.45 -2.48
CA GLY A 169 7.22 -1.26 -3.92
C GLY A 169 8.28 -0.32 -4.49
N ASN A 170 8.63 0.73 -3.74
CA ASN A 170 9.64 1.69 -4.13
C ASN A 170 11.05 1.08 -4.18
N VAL A 171 11.41 0.29 -3.17
CA VAL A 171 12.68 -0.45 -3.15
C VAL A 171 12.72 -1.48 -4.28
N ALA A 172 11.64 -2.22 -4.51
CA ALA A 172 11.58 -3.27 -5.52
C ALA A 172 11.70 -2.71 -6.96
N THR A 173 11.03 -1.58 -7.24
CA THR A 173 11.17 -0.91 -8.54
C THR A 173 12.53 -0.25 -8.71
N GLY A 174 13.13 0.28 -7.62
CA GLY A 174 14.50 0.79 -7.63
C GLY A 174 15.51 -0.31 -7.96
N LEU A 175 15.35 -1.49 -7.36
CA LEU A 175 16.15 -2.67 -7.68
C LEU A 175 16.00 -3.06 -9.16
N MET A 176 14.77 -3.10 -9.67
CA MET A 176 14.49 -3.43 -11.06
C MET A 176 15.14 -2.46 -12.04
N ALA A 177 14.96 -1.15 -11.81
CA ALA A 177 15.58 -0.11 -12.63
C ALA A 177 17.10 -0.18 -12.58
N GLY A 178 17.69 -0.43 -11.40
CA GLY A 178 19.13 -0.62 -11.24
C GLY A 178 19.67 -1.84 -12.00
N ILE A 179 18.97 -2.99 -11.91
CA ILE A 179 19.31 -4.20 -12.67
C ILE A 179 19.28 -3.89 -14.17
N ASN A 180 18.20 -3.28 -14.67
CA ASN A 180 18.10 -2.97 -16.09
C ASN A 180 19.10 -1.90 -16.55
N ALA A 181 19.42 -0.91 -15.72
CA ALA A 181 20.47 0.06 -16.04
C ALA A 181 21.84 -0.63 -16.16
N ALA A 182 22.17 -1.55 -15.25
CA ALA A 182 23.41 -2.33 -15.34
C ALA A 182 23.46 -3.21 -16.59
N ARG A 183 22.35 -3.89 -16.92
CA ARG A 183 22.23 -4.71 -18.13
C ARG A 183 22.36 -3.89 -19.41
N LEU A 184 21.76 -2.70 -19.45
CA LEU A 184 21.91 -1.76 -20.58
C LEU A 184 23.39 -1.41 -20.80
N LEU A 185 24.14 -1.10 -19.73
CA LEU A 185 25.57 -0.78 -19.81
C LEU A 185 26.42 -1.99 -20.25
N ALA A 186 26.00 -3.20 -19.91
CA ALA A 186 26.64 -4.44 -20.33
C ALA A 186 26.24 -4.90 -21.75
N GLY A 187 25.30 -4.21 -22.42
CA GLY A 187 24.78 -4.64 -23.72
C GLY A 187 23.87 -5.88 -23.64
N GLU A 188 23.34 -6.19 -22.45
CA GLU A 188 22.45 -7.31 -22.20
C GLU A 188 20.98 -6.93 -22.42
N GLU A 189 20.15 -7.93 -22.74
CA GLU A 189 18.70 -7.73 -22.87
C GLU A 189 18.08 -7.35 -21.52
N LEU A 190 17.25 -6.32 -21.50
CA LEU A 190 16.59 -5.84 -20.28
C LEU A 190 15.51 -6.79 -19.80
N LEU A 191 15.31 -6.83 -18.49
CA LEU A 191 14.32 -7.69 -17.86
C LEU A 191 12.97 -6.99 -17.76
N THR A 192 11.91 -7.77 -17.96
CA THR A 192 10.51 -7.43 -17.68
C THR A 192 9.90 -8.61 -16.95
N LEU A 193 9.73 -8.49 -15.63
CA LEU A 193 9.28 -9.61 -14.81
C LEU A 193 7.82 -10.01 -15.15
N PRO A 194 7.46 -11.29 -15.01
CA PRO A 194 6.10 -11.75 -15.28
C PRO A 194 5.06 -11.03 -14.40
N ALA A 195 3.90 -10.71 -14.97
CA ALA A 195 2.77 -10.11 -14.24
C ALA A 195 2.19 -11.05 -13.16
N THR A 196 2.58 -12.31 -13.13
CA THR A 196 2.27 -13.26 -12.05
C THR A 196 3.13 -13.04 -10.81
N THR A 197 4.17 -12.21 -10.88
CA THR A 197 4.98 -11.74 -9.74
C THR A 197 4.47 -10.38 -9.27
N MET A 198 4.58 -10.06 -7.98
CA MET A 198 4.11 -8.75 -7.47
C MET A 198 4.85 -7.56 -8.08
N LEU A 199 6.18 -7.67 -8.25
CA LEU A 199 6.98 -6.62 -8.86
C LEU A 199 6.65 -6.47 -10.35
N GLY A 200 6.55 -7.57 -11.09
CA GLY A 200 6.14 -7.54 -12.50
C GLY A 200 4.73 -6.96 -12.68
N ALA A 201 3.78 -7.34 -11.83
CA ALA A 201 2.42 -6.80 -11.84
C ALA A 201 2.38 -5.30 -11.56
N LEU A 202 3.21 -4.80 -10.62
CA LEU A 202 3.32 -3.37 -10.33
C LEU A 202 3.92 -2.61 -11.52
N CYS A 203 5.04 -3.08 -12.08
CA CYS A 203 5.65 -2.47 -13.26
C CYS A 203 4.67 -2.47 -14.46
N TRP A 204 3.93 -3.57 -14.63
CA TRP A 204 2.90 -3.68 -15.65
C TRP A 204 1.79 -2.67 -15.43
N TYR A 205 1.23 -2.60 -14.22
CA TYR A 205 0.17 -1.64 -13.89
C TYR A 205 0.59 -0.20 -14.19
N VAL A 206 1.75 0.25 -13.68
CA VAL A 206 2.16 1.65 -13.86
C VAL A 206 2.51 2.00 -15.31
N THR A 207 2.70 1.02 -16.19
CA THR A 207 3.00 1.25 -17.60
C THR A 207 1.81 0.99 -18.52
N HIS A 208 0.77 0.30 -18.05
CA HIS A 208 -0.38 -0.14 -18.87
C HIS A 208 -1.75 0.31 -18.35
N ALA A 209 -1.81 0.92 -17.17
CA ALA A 209 -3.04 1.54 -16.69
C ALA A 209 -3.53 2.62 -17.67
N ASP A 210 -4.84 2.86 -17.69
CA ASP A 210 -5.43 3.93 -18.48
C ASP A 210 -4.73 5.27 -18.18
N PRO A 211 -4.05 5.87 -19.17
CA PRO A 211 -3.33 7.13 -18.98
C PRO A 211 -4.15 8.28 -18.45
N ASP A 212 -5.44 8.34 -18.79
CA ASP A 212 -6.32 9.46 -18.45
C ASP A 212 -6.82 9.38 -17.01
N ASN A 213 -6.85 8.16 -16.47
CA ASN A 213 -7.32 7.83 -15.12
C ASN A 213 -6.23 7.20 -14.24
N PHE A 214 -4.96 7.32 -14.63
CA PHE A 214 -3.84 6.72 -13.91
C PHE A 214 -3.74 7.24 -12.48
N GLN A 215 -3.61 6.32 -11.52
CA GLN A 215 -3.47 6.61 -10.11
C GLN A 215 -2.31 5.81 -9.50
N PRO A 216 -1.63 6.35 -8.48
CA PRO A 216 -0.59 5.60 -7.80
C PRO A 216 -1.14 4.32 -7.15
N MET A 217 -0.30 3.27 -7.11
CA MET A 217 -0.70 1.94 -6.69
C MET A 217 0.30 1.29 -5.74
N LYS A 218 -0.22 0.73 -4.65
CA LYS A 218 0.54 -0.11 -3.72
C LYS A 218 0.42 -1.58 -4.11
N ALA A 219 1.41 -2.38 -3.69
CA ALA A 219 1.37 -3.83 -3.82
C ALA A 219 0.07 -4.41 -3.23
N ASN A 220 -0.71 -5.11 -4.06
CA ASN A 220 -1.93 -5.79 -3.64
C ASN A 220 -2.22 -6.99 -4.55
N PHE A 221 -2.86 -8.03 -4.00
CA PHE A 221 -3.15 -9.27 -4.73
C PHE A 221 -4.13 -9.08 -5.90
N GLY A 222 -4.87 -7.96 -5.97
CA GLY A 222 -5.77 -7.66 -7.08
C GLY A 222 -5.06 -7.33 -8.39
N LEU A 223 -3.76 -7.01 -8.35
CA LEU A 223 -2.94 -6.80 -9.54
C LEU A 223 -2.51 -8.11 -10.21
N LEU A 224 -2.54 -9.22 -9.47
CA LEU A 224 -2.08 -10.50 -9.97
C LEU A 224 -3.18 -11.13 -10.86
N PRO A 225 -2.82 -11.74 -12.00
CA PRO A 225 -3.75 -12.53 -12.80
C PRO A 225 -4.47 -13.57 -11.93
N ALA A 226 -5.77 -13.76 -12.12
CA ALA A 226 -6.55 -14.69 -11.31
C ALA A 226 -5.93 -16.10 -11.28
N LEU A 227 -6.06 -16.78 -10.15
CA LEU A 227 -5.74 -18.22 -10.08
C LEU A 227 -6.81 -19.00 -10.83
N GLU A 228 -6.41 -20.10 -11.47
CA GLU A 228 -7.37 -21.08 -11.96
C GLU A 228 -8.16 -21.64 -10.78
N ARG A 229 -9.46 -21.85 -11.00
CA ARG A 229 -10.32 -22.46 -9.98
C ARG A 229 -9.84 -23.87 -9.71
N ALA A 230 -9.83 -24.27 -8.44
CA ALA A 230 -9.63 -25.65 -8.09
C ALA A 230 -10.66 -26.53 -8.81
N ALA A 231 -10.28 -27.76 -9.18
CA ALA A 231 -11.13 -28.69 -9.91
C ALA A 231 -12.48 -28.99 -9.21
N ASN A 232 -12.56 -28.74 -7.89
CA ASN A 232 -13.77 -28.87 -7.09
C ASN A 232 -14.70 -27.64 -7.13
N GLY A 233 -14.38 -26.62 -7.92
CA GLY A 233 -15.17 -25.39 -8.09
C GLY A 233 -15.20 -24.47 -6.87
N ARG A 234 -14.42 -24.76 -5.82
CA ARG A 234 -14.38 -23.97 -4.58
C ARG A 234 -13.04 -23.24 -4.46
N ASP A 235 -13.12 -21.94 -4.19
CA ASP A 235 -11.93 -21.18 -3.82
C ASP A 235 -11.50 -21.60 -2.40
N GLY A 236 -10.23 -21.95 -2.25
CA GLY A 236 -9.64 -22.22 -0.94
C GLY A 236 -9.79 -21.03 0.02
N GLY A 237 -9.63 -21.29 1.32
CA GLY A 237 -9.67 -20.22 2.33
C GLY A 237 -8.65 -19.11 2.03
N LYS A 238 -8.84 -17.89 2.57
CA LYS A 238 -7.97 -16.73 2.29
C LYS A 238 -6.47 -17.02 2.36
N ARG A 239 -6.05 -17.81 3.36
CA ARG A 239 -4.64 -18.20 3.57
C ARG A 239 -4.13 -19.12 2.46
N GLU A 240 -4.92 -20.12 2.08
CA GLU A 240 -4.59 -21.08 1.02
C GLU A 240 -4.51 -20.36 -0.33
N ARG A 241 -5.51 -19.52 -0.65
CA ARG A 241 -5.53 -18.73 -1.88
C ARG A 241 -4.30 -17.82 -2.01
N PHE A 242 -3.93 -17.11 -0.95
CA PHE A 242 -2.74 -16.25 -0.97
C PHE A 242 -1.43 -17.06 -1.01
N GLY A 243 -1.41 -18.25 -0.41
CA GLY A 243 -0.31 -19.20 -0.56
C GLY A 243 -0.12 -19.67 -2.00
N ALA A 244 -1.22 -19.97 -2.70
CA ALA A 244 -1.19 -20.38 -4.10
C ALA A 244 -0.68 -19.26 -5.03
N TYR A 245 -1.12 -18.01 -4.83
CA TYR A 245 -0.54 -16.87 -5.53
C TYR A 245 0.97 -16.77 -5.33
N ALA A 246 1.44 -16.86 -4.09
CA ALA A 246 2.87 -16.78 -3.78
C ALA A 246 3.67 -17.93 -4.41
N ALA A 247 3.15 -19.16 -4.37
CA ALA A 247 3.79 -20.32 -4.98
C ALA A 247 3.94 -20.14 -6.49
N ARG A 248 2.87 -19.72 -7.20
CA ARG A 248 2.92 -19.40 -8.62
C ARG A 248 3.94 -18.28 -8.91
N SER A 249 3.92 -17.20 -8.13
CA SER A 249 4.88 -16.10 -8.31
C SER A 249 6.33 -16.56 -8.22
N VAL A 250 6.68 -17.40 -7.24
CA VAL A 250 8.05 -17.92 -7.08
C VAL A 250 8.44 -18.83 -8.23
N ASN A 251 7.54 -19.72 -8.65
CA ASN A 251 7.75 -20.62 -9.78
C ASN A 251 8.00 -19.85 -11.08
N ASP A 252 7.09 -18.94 -11.43
CA ASP A 252 7.15 -18.19 -12.69
C ASP A 252 8.36 -17.26 -12.73
N LEU A 253 8.73 -16.66 -11.59
CA LEU A 253 9.96 -15.89 -11.47
C LEU A 253 11.19 -16.77 -11.73
N GLY A 254 11.24 -17.97 -11.15
CA GLY A 254 12.34 -18.91 -11.36
C GLY A 254 12.50 -19.34 -12.81
N VAL A 255 11.39 -19.70 -13.46
CA VAL A 255 11.37 -20.04 -14.90
C VAL A 255 11.84 -18.86 -15.73
N TYR A 256 11.33 -17.66 -15.47
CA TYR A 256 11.71 -16.45 -16.19
C TYR A 256 13.20 -16.12 -16.05
N LEU A 257 13.72 -16.07 -14.82
CA LEU A 257 15.13 -15.74 -14.58
C LEU A 257 16.07 -16.77 -15.20
N SER A 258 15.68 -18.05 -15.19
CA SER A 258 16.46 -19.12 -15.84
C SER A 258 16.49 -18.94 -17.36
N ALA A 259 15.34 -18.63 -17.97
CA ALA A 259 15.24 -18.38 -19.41
C ALA A 259 16.01 -17.12 -19.85
N SER A 260 16.02 -16.07 -19.01
CA SER A 260 16.77 -14.84 -19.23
C SER A 260 18.26 -14.95 -18.90
N GLN A 261 18.75 -16.14 -18.54
CA GLN A 261 20.14 -16.39 -18.13
C GLN A 261 20.62 -15.40 -17.05
N PHE A 262 19.71 -15.04 -16.13
CA PHE A 262 20.04 -14.10 -15.07
C PHE A 262 20.85 -14.79 -13.98
N GLU A 263 22.11 -14.40 -13.83
CA GLU A 263 22.97 -14.86 -12.76
C GLU A 263 22.87 -13.92 -11.55
N ALA A 264 22.40 -14.44 -10.42
CA ALA A 264 22.46 -13.70 -9.17
C ALA A 264 23.92 -13.57 -8.73
N VAL A 265 24.31 -12.36 -8.29
CA VAL A 265 25.65 -12.14 -7.72
C VAL A 265 25.83 -13.08 -6.52
N ASP A 266 26.76 -14.01 -6.63
CA ASP A 266 27.13 -14.90 -5.53
C ASP A 266 27.95 -14.08 -4.53
N ASN A 267 27.29 -13.53 -3.52
CA ASN A 267 27.96 -12.88 -2.39
C ASN A 267 28.65 -13.98 -1.59
N GLY A 268 29.85 -14.40 -2.00
CA GLY A 268 30.61 -15.56 -1.50
C GLY A 268 30.64 -15.74 0.02
N GLY A 269 29.55 -16.28 0.59
CA GLY A 269 29.36 -16.38 2.03
C GLY A 269 27.96 -16.87 2.41
N GLY A 270 27.81 -18.20 2.55
CA GLY A 270 26.79 -18.81 3.41
C GLY A 270 25.50 -19.28 2.73
N SER A 271 25.41 -20.61 2.56
CA SER A 271 24.20 -21.43 2.42
C SER A 271 22.90 -20.68 2.08
N ASN A 272 22.71 -20.45 0.78
CA ASN A 272 21.63 -19.64 0.25
C ASN A 272 20.33 -20.48 0.17
N ARG A 273 19.45 -20.35 1.17
CA ARG A 273 18.12 -21.02 1.18
C ARG A 273 17.23 -20.60 0.00
N ILE A 274 17.52 -19.47 -0.64
CA ILE A 274 16.73 -18.92 -1.76
C ILE A 274 17.07 -19.64 -3.08
N THR A 275 18.35 -19.93 -3.34
CA THR A 275 18.72 -20.76 -4.50
C THR A 275 18.27 -22.21 -4.32
N GLY A 276 18.17 -22.71 -3.08
CA GLY A 276 17.56 -24.01 -2.77
C GLY A 276 16.07 -24.07 -3.15
N ALA A 277 15.30 -23.03 -2.83
CA ALA A 277 13.87 -22.95 -3.15
C ALA A 277 13.62 -22.83 -4.68
N LEU A 278 14.46 -22.09 -5.40
CA LEU A 278 14.37 -21.98 -6.86
C LEU A 278 14.79 -23.29 -7.56
N LYS A 279 15.78 -24.01 -7.04
CA LYS A 279 16.16 -25.34 -7.55
C LYS A 279 15.11 -26.42 -7.27
N GLN A 280 14.38 -26.35 -6.15
CA GLN A 280 13.30 -27.30 -5.84
C GLN A 280 12.04 -27.09 -6.71
N ALA A 281 11.75 -25.86 -7.14
CA ALA A 281 10.62 -25.59 -8.03
C ALA A 281 10.85 -26.09 -9.48
N ALA A 282 12.10 -26.31 -9.88
CA ALA A 282 12.46 -26.74 -11.23
C ALA A 282 12.58 -28.27 -11.40
N ALA A 283 12.34 -29.06 -10.36
CA ALA A 283 12.37 -30.52 -10.48
C ALA A 283 11.03 -31.01 -11.07
N PRO A 284 11.02 -31.71 -12.23
CA PRO A 284 9.81 -32.34 -12.71
C PRO A 284 9.34 -33.38 -11.68
N ALA A 285 8.06 -33.37 -11.36
CA ALA A 285 7.45 -34.39 -10.51
C ALA A 285 7.74 -35.77 -11.12
N ALA A 286 8.58 -36.56 -10.47
CA ALA A 286 8.86 -37.92 -10.88
C ALA A 286 7.58 -38.76 -10.73
N ALA A 287 7.37 -39.59 -11.76
CA ALA A 287 6.26 -40.52 -12.05
C ALA A 287 5.46 -41.07 -10.86
#